data_AF-A0A7V3RSY6-F1
#
_entry.id   AF-A0A7V3RSY6-F1
#
_cell.length_a   1.000
_cell.length_b   1.000
_cell.length_c   1.000
_cell.angle_alpha   90.00
_cell.angle_beta   90.00
_cell.angle_gamma   90.00
#
_symmetry.space_group_name_H-M   'P 1'
#
loop_
_entity.id
_entity.type
_entity.pdbx_description
1 polymer ?
#
loop_
_entity_poly.entity_id
_entity_poly.type
_entity_poly.pdbx_seq_one_letter_code
_entity_poly.pdbx_strand_id
1 'polypeptide(L)'
;EISHAMRRYLDMNRLALQAVAPGGILLTCSCTGLVSEADFLDTIRRAAWQAGRIVQVLSIAGAGADHPFLLHGPEGRYLKAVFCRVEAIQSAK
;
A
#
# COMPACT_ATOMS: atom_id res chain seq x y z
N GLU A 1 -14.63 3.53 13.09
CA GLU A 1 -14.72 2.64 11.90
C GLU A 1 -13.42 2.61 11.08
N ILE A 2 -12.86 3.76 10.68
CA ILE A 2 -11.60 3.85 9.91
C ILE A 2 -10.43 3.15 10.61
N SER A 3 -10.26 3.32 11.92
CA SER A 3 -9.17 2.68 12.68
C SER A 3 -9.19 1.15 12.61
N HIS A 4 -10.38 0.54 12.49
CA HIS A 4 -10.49 -0.90 12.31
C HIS A 4 -10.16 -1.32 10.87
N ALA A 5 -10.55 -0.53 9.87
CA ALA A 5 -10.13 -0.74 8.48
C ALA A 5 -8.60 -0.67 8.33
N MET A 6 -7.94 0.30 8.99
CA MET A 6 -6.48 0.43 8.97
C MET A 6 -5.77 -0.79 9.57
N ARG A 7 -6.31 -1.37 10.66
CA ARG A 7 -5.79 -2.64 11.21
C ARG A 7 -5.91 -3.79 10.21
N ARG A 8 -7.06 -3.91 9.53
CA ARG A 8 -7.24 -4.94 8.50
C ARG A 8 -6.29 -4.74 7.32
N TYR A 9 -6.09 -3.51 6.86
CA TYR A 9 -5.10 -3.21 5.81
C TYR A 9 -3.69 -3.60 6.25
N LEU A 10 -3.31 -3.30 7.49
CA LEU A 10 -2.02 -3.69 8.04
C LEU A 10 -1.84 -5.21 8.03
N ASP A 11 -2.80 -5.95 8.59
CA ASP A 11 -2.74 -7.41 8.69
C ASP A 11 -2.70 -8.07 7.31
N MET A 12 -3.54 -7.62 6.39
CA MET A 12 -3.60 -8.15 5.02
C MET A 12 -2.31 -7.90 4.25
N ASN A 13 -1.78 -6.68 4.31
CA ASN A 13 -0.51 -6.36 3.66
C ASN A 13 0.65 -7.15 4.30
N ARG A 14 0.65 -7.34 5.62
CA ARG A 14 1.69 -8.13 6.31
C ARG A 14 1.70 -9.58 5.80
N LEU A 15 0.53 -10.22 5.70
CA LEU A 15 0.42 -11.58 5.19
C LEU A 15 0.83 -11.66 3.71
N ALA A 16 0.41 -10.70 2.88
CA ALA A 16 0.81 -10.64 1.48
C ALA A 16 2.33 -10.49 1.31
N LEU A 17 2.96 -9.61 2.10
CA LEU A 17 4.42 -9.39 2.08
C LEU A 17 5.21 -10.63 2.54
N GLN A 18 4.65 -11.44 3.44
CA GLN A 18 5.25 -12.71 3.86
C GLN A 18 5.18 -13.77 2.75
N ALA A 19 4.11 -13.78 1.96
CA ALA A 19 3.88 -14.74 0.88
C ALA A 19 4.68 -14.43 -0.40
N VAL A 20 5.02 -13.16 -0.65
CA VAL A 20 5.83 -12.78 -1.82
C VAL A 20 7.29 -13.16 -1.61
N ALA A 21 7.86 -13.88 -2.59
CA ALA A 21 9.28 -14.23 -2.60
C ALA A 21 10.17 -12.97 -2.71
N PRO A 22 11.39 -12.97 -2.13
CA PRO A 22 12.35 -11.88 -2.33
C PRO A 22 12.60 -11.58 -3.81
N GLY A 23 12.63 -10.29 -4.16
CA GLY A 23 12.68 -9.79 -5.54
C GLY A 23 11.31 -9.77 -6.26
N GLY A 24 10.26 -10.32 -5.64
CA GLY A 24 8.92 -10.37 -6.20
C GLY A 24 8.18 -9.03 -6.20
N ILE A 25 7.08 -8.96 -6.93
CA ILE A 25 6.23 -7.77 -7.03
C ILE A 25 4.93 -7.99 -6.25
N LEU A 26 4.55 -6.99 -5.45
CA LEU A 26 3.25 -6.88 -4.80
C LEU A 26 2.50 -5.67 -5.36
N LEU A 27 1.28 -5.90 -5.83
CA LEU A 27 0.27 -4.87 -6.08
C LEU A 27 -0.72 -4.89 -4.91
N THR A 28 -0.86 -3.76 -4.22
CA THR A 28 -1.84 -3.60 -3.14
C THR A 28 -2.65 -2.33 -3.35
N CYS A 29 -3.95 -2.40 -3.06
CA CYS A 29 -4.90 -1.36 -3.43
C CYS A 29 -5.81 -0.95 -2.26
N SER A 30 -6.24 0.31 -2.29
CA SER A 30 -7.34 0.83 -1.47
C SER A 30 -8.25 1.69 -2.34
N CYS A 31 -9.56 1.41 -2.33
CA CYS A 31 -10.58 2.07 -3.16
C CYS A 31 -11.55 2.96 -2.36
N THR A 32 -11.15 3.46 -1.19
CA THR A 32 -11.96 4.38 -0.38
C THR A 32 -11.36 5.78 -0.32
N GLY A 33 -12.19 6.81 -0.43
CA GLY A 33 -11.78 8.21 -0.23
C GLY A 33 -11.48 8.55 1.24
N LEU A 34 -11.82 7.68 2.18
CA LEU A 34 -11.58 7.88 3.61
C LEU A 34 -10.13 7.64 4.05
N VAL A 35 -9.33 6.98 3.20
CA VAL A 35 -7.93 6.67 3.47
C VAL A 35 -7.08 7.42 2.47
N SER A 36 -6.24 8.33 2.97
CA SER A 36 -5.33 9.10 2.14
C SER A 36 -4.23 8.21 1.54
N GLU A 37 -3.59 8.67 0.48
CA GLU A 37 -2.43 7.99 -0.11
C GLU A 37 -1.30 7.85 0.91
N ALA A 38 -1.05 8.89 1.71
CA ALA A 38 -0.05 8.88 2.77
C ALA A 38 -0.34 7.84 3.87
N ASP A 39 -1.59 7.75 4.33
CA ASP A 39 -1.99 6.75 5.34
C ASP A 39 -1.86 5.33 4.80
N PHE A 40 -2.19 5.12 3.52
CA PHE A 40 -2.05 3.81 2.88
C PHE A 40 -0.57 3.41 2.75
N LEU A 41 0.29 4.32 2.31
CA LEU A 41 1.74 4.11 2.26
C LEU A 41 2.34 3.83 3.64
N ASP A 42 1.93 4.57 4.67
CA ASP A 42 2.38 4.32 6.05
C ASP A 42 1.93 2.94 6.55
N THR A 43 0.73 2.49 6.15
CA THR A 43 0.25 1.15 6.46
C THR A 43 1.09 0.06 5.81
N ILE A 44 1.44 0.22 4.53
CA ILE A 44 2.35 -0.70 3.82
C ILE A 44 3.73 -0.71 4.48
N ARG A 45 4.26 0.47 4.86
CA ARG A 45 5.54 0.60 5.57
C ARG A 45 5.53 -0.17 6.91
N ARG A 46 4.48 -0.01 7.71
CA ARG A 46 4.31 -0.74 8.99
C ARG A 46 4.15 -2.25 8.76
N ALA A 47 3.40 -2.65 7.73
CA ALA A 47 3.23 -4.05 7.35
C ALA A 47 4.57 -4.69 6.95
N ALA A 48 5.40 -3.97 6.18
CA ALA A 48 6.73 -4.41 5.78
C ALA A 48 7.65 -4.62 6.98
N TRP A 49 7.65 -3.68 7.92
CA TRP A 49 8.39 -3.80 9.17
C TRP A 49 7.97 -5.06 9.95
N GLN A 50 6.66 -5.28 10.13
CA GLN A 50 6.15 -6.47 10.83
C GLN A 50 6.37 -7.79 10.06
N ALA A 51 6.42 -7.73 8.73
CA ALA A 51 6.70 -8.89 7.87
C ALA A 51 8.19 -9.24 7.80
N GLY A 52 9.08 -8.39 8.32
CA GLY A 52 10.52 -8.55 8.14
C GLY A 52 10.92 -8.44 6.67
N ARG A 53 10.40 -7.43 5.96
CA ARG A 53 10.64 -7.17 4.55
C ARG A 53 11.06 -5.72 4.29
N ILE A 54 11.84 -5.52 3.25
CA ILE A 54 12.09 -4.20 2.66
C ILE A 54 11.15 -4.06 1.46
N VAL A 55 10.54 -2.89 1.30
CA VAL A 55 9.61 -2.62 0.19
C VAL A 55 10.09 -1.39 -0.57
N GLN A 56 10.27 -1.54 -1.89
CA GLN A 56 10.58 -0.46 -2.80
C GLN A 56 9.35 -0.12 -3.64
N VAL A 57 8.83 1.10 -3.52
CA VAL A 57 7.70 1.56 -4.36
C VAL A 57 8.20 1.78 -5.79
N LEU A 58 7.53 1.16 -6.76
CA LEU A 58 7.85 1.26 -8.18
C LEU A 58 6.95 2.28 -8.88
N SER A 59 5.67 2.28 -8.53
CA SER A 59 4.70 3.27 -9.00
C SER A 59 3.49 3.33 -8.08
N ILE A 60 2.83 4.48 -8.12
CA ILE A 60 1.54 4.70 -7.47
C ILE A 60 0.59 5.17 -8.55
N ALA A 61 -0.52 4.45 -8.71
CA ALA A 61 -1.56 4.75 -9.67
C ALA A 61 -2.89 5.06 -8.98
N GLY A 62 -3.75 5.81 -9.66
CA GLY A 62 -5.11 6.13 -9.23
C GLY A 62 -6.17 5.47 -10.11
N ALA A 63 -7.39 5.97 -10.03
CA ALA A 63 -8.44 5.61 -10.97
C ALA A 63 -8.09 6.07 -12.40
N GLY A 64 -8.71 5.44 -13.40
CA GLY A 64 -8.50 5.77 -14.81
C GLY A 64 -8.96 7.18 -15.17
N ALA A 65 -8.63 7.63 -16.37
CA ALA A 65 -9.03 8.96 -16.85
C ALA A 65 -10.56 9.14 -16.99
N ASP A 66 -11.31 8.04 -17.02
CA ASP A 66 -12.77 7.99 -16.97
C ASP A 66 -13.35 8.28 -15.57
N HIS A 67 -12.49 8.35 -14.55
CA HIS A 67 -12.83 8.68 -13.16
C HIS A 67 -11.99 9.88 -12.68
N PRO A 68 -12.20 11.09 -13.23
CA PRO A 68 -11.49 12.27 -12.78
C PRO A 68 -11.90 12.63 -11.34
N PHE A 69 -11.01 13.31 -10.62
CA PHE A 69 -11.30 13.86 -9.30
C PHE A 69 -11.08 15.37 -9.29
N LEU A 70 -11.83 16.06 -8.43
CA LEU A 70 -11.74 17.50 -8.29
C LEU A 70 -10.55 17.86 -7.40
N LEU A 71 -9.79 18.88 -7.78
CA LEU A 71 -8.70 19.39 -6.94
C LEU A 71 -9.21 19.91 -5.58
N HIS A 72 -10.43 20.44 -5.56
CA HIS A 72 -11.10 20.91 -4.34
C HIS A 72 -11.84 19.80 -3.57
N GLY A 73 -11.92 18.59 -4.14
CA GLY A 73 -12.53 17.40 -3.52
C GLY A 73 -11.54 16.23 -3.55
N PRO A 74 -10.45 16.29 -2.74
CA PRO A 74 -9.38 15.29 -2.77
C PRO A 74 -9.86 13.88 -2.40
N GLU A 75 -10.99 13.74 -1.70
CA GLU A 75 -11.67 12.48 -1.43
C GLU A 75 -12.06 11.70 -2.70
N GLY A 76 -12.22 12.42 -3.83
CA GLY A 76 -12.45 11.82 -5.14
C GLY A 76 -11.24 11.05 -5.68
N ARG A 77 -10.02 11.27 -5.16
CA ARG A 77 -8.84 10.44 -5.45
C ARG A 77 -8.87 9.15 -4.61
N TYR A 78 -9.99 8.42 -4.69
CA TYR A 78 -10.33 7.33 -3.78
C TYR A 78 -9.50 6.06 -4.02
N LEU A 79 -9.10 5.79 -5.27
CA LEU A 79 -8.31 4.63 -5.63
C LEU A 79 -6.82 4.95 -5.49
N LYS A 80 -6.11 4.13 -4.73
CA LYS A 80 -4.65 4.08 -4.67
C LYS A 80 -4.22 2.65 -4.98
N ALA A 81 -3.46 2.46 -6.04
CA ALA A 81 -2.83 1.21 -6.42
C ALA A 81 -1.32 1.37 -6.29
N VAL A 82 -0.72 0.66 -5.35
CA VAL A 82 0.72 0.74 -5.07
C VAL A 82 1.39 -0.51 -5.60
N PHE A 83 2.25 -0.33 -6.60
CA PHE A 83 3.14 -1.38 -7.10
C PHE A 83 4.46 -1.29 -6.36
N CYS A 84 4.88 -2.40 -5.77
CA CYS A 84 6.12 -2.43 -5.00
C CYS A 84 6.89 -3.72 -5.21
N ARG A 85 8.22 -3.62 -5.12
CA ARG A 85 9.12 -4.76 -5.05
C ARG A 85 9.35 -5.13 -3.59
N VAL A 86 9.30 -6.42 -3.30
CA VAL A 86 9.48 -6.97 -1.96
C VAL A 86 10.85 -7.62 -1.89
N GLU A 87 11.69 -7.15 -0.97
CA GLU A 87 13.04 -7.64 -0.74
C GLU A 87 13.15 -8.28 0.64
N ALA A 88 14.09 -9.22 0.78
CA ALA A 88 14.48 -9.71 2.10
C ALA A 88 15.23 -8.61 2.86
N ILE A 89 15.09 -8.56 4.20
CA ILE A 89 16.02 -7.80 5.02
C ILE A 89 17.38 -8.47 4.86
N GLN A 90 18.30 -7.86 4.12
CA GLN A 90 19.68 -8.30 4.11
C GLN A 90 20.19 -8.18 5.55
N SER A 91 20.55 -9.30 6.18
CA SER A 91 21.42 -9.24 7.35
C SER A 91 22.67 -8.49 6.90
N ALA A 92 22.94 -7.34 7.55
CA ALA A 92 24.20 -6.64 7.36
C ALA A 92 25.32 -7.66 7.48
N LYS A 93 26.04 -7.88 6.39
CA LYS A 93 27.23 -8.71 6.36
C LYS A 93 28.40 -7.88 6.87
#